data_AF-A0A673M9A4-F1
#
_entry.id   AF-A0A673M9A4-F1
#
_cell.length_a   1.000
_cell.length_b   1.000
_cell.length_c   1.000
_cell.angle_alpha   90.00
_cell.angle_beta   90.00
_cell.angle_gamma   90.00
#
_symmetry.space_group_name_H-M   'P 1'
#
loop_
_entity.id
_entity.type
_entity.pdbx_description
1 polymer ?
#
loop_
_entity_poly.entity_id
_entity_poly.type
_entity_poly.pdbx_seq_one_letter_code
_entity_poly.pdbx_strand_id
1 'polypeptide(L)'
;MSLSIIFLKYLAVKAITRTQITSGNQQKVSGTATNSQPKKRPFWVSRWKQFWYAPVTSFIGNVVTYFLFLFLYAYVLLVDFKPPPPEGPAVSEYVLYFWVFTIVCEEIREVDRLMLYVQDVWNKFDVLAISLFIAGLCCRMFSWSYNTGRDILCMDFMVFTLRLIHIFAIHRQLGPKIIILGKMIKDALFFLLFLGVWLSAYGVANQALLYQYDPSPDRAFRRVLYRPYLHIFGQIPVEEIDTGKYWDRDCTDNLTLINEGKEPCRDTSHNWLVVILLVIFLLVTNILLVNLLIATFSYTFSKVQEHSDTYWKFQRYNLIVEYHSRPTLAPPFIILSHINLLIKRNLRKVPSTKIHRFGKVRNELQFKDANKLVKWETFQKENFLALESKKRRGTDSERLKIWCN
;
A
#
# COMPACT_ATOMS: atom_id res chain seq x y z
N MET A 1 19.59 10.01 -6.68
CA MET A 1 18.60 10.76 -5.85
C MET A 1 18.12 9.96 -4.62
N SER A 2 17.85 8.65 -4.69
CA SER A 2 17.37 7.87 -3.53
C SER A 2 18.41 7.57 -2.43
N LEU A 3 19.71 7.47 -2.76
CA LEU A 3 20.78 7.28 -1.77
C LEU A 3 21.00 8.52 -0.89
N SER A 4 20.86 9.73 -1.46
CA SER A 4 21.00 10.98 -0.73
C SER A 4 19.91 11.14 0.33
N ILE A 5 18.68 10.70 0.06
CA ILE A 5 17.55 10.79 1.02
C ILE A 5 17.75 9.81 2.19
N ILE A 6 18.29 8.61 1.93
CA ILE A 6 18.59 7.62 2.97
C ILE A 6 19.75 8.12 3.86
N PHE A 7 20.77 8.72 3.25
CA PHE A 7 21.89 9.31 3.98
C PHE A 7 21.48 10.53 4.83
N LEU A 8 20.59 11.38 4.30
CA LEU A 8 19.99 12.48 5.04
C LEU A 8 19.11 12.01 6.21
N LYS A 9 18.31 10.94 6.04
CA LYS A 9 17.53 10.34 7.14
C LYS A 9 18.45 9.71 8.21
N TYR A 10 19.54 9.07 7.80
CA TYR A 10 20.54 8.53 8.74
C TYR A 10 21.28 9.64 9.52
N LEU A 11 21.67 10.72 8.84
CA LEU A 11 22.30 11.89 9.48
C LEU A 11 21.34 12.63 10.41
N ALA A 12 20.07 12.77 10.05
CA ALA A 12 19.06 13.38 10.91
C ALA A 12 18.84 12.57 12.20
N VAL A 13 18.77 11.24 12.11
CA VAL A 13 18.66 10.36 13.28
C VAL A 13 19.93 10.43 14.14
N LYS A 14 21.11 10.43 13.52
CA LYS A 14 22.40 10.55 14.22
C LYS A 14 22.57 11.92 14.91
N ALA A 15 22.07 13.00 14.30
CA ALA A 15 22.09 14.35 14.88
C ALA A 15 21.14 14.48 16.07
N ILE A 16 19.93 13.90 16.00
CA ILE A 16 18.96 13.84 17.11
C ILE A 16 19.52 13.00 18.28
N THR A 17 20.25 11.93 17.96
CA THR A 17 20.88 11.08 18.99
C THR A 17 22.04 11.81 19.66
N ARG A 18 22.78 12.67 18.93
CA ARG A 18 23.90 13.45 19.48
C ARG A 18 23.45 14.65 20.32
N THR A 19 22.35 15.32 19.96
CA THR A 19 21.80 16.46 20.72
C THR A 19 21.14 16.04 22.03
N GLN A 20 20.63 14.80 22.15
CA GLN A 20 20.16 14.28 23.45
C GLN A 20 21.29 13.86 24.41
N ILE A 21 22.51 13.63 23.92
CA ILE A 21 23.65 13.22 24.75
C ILE A 21 24.34 14.44 25.39
N THR A 22 24.28 15.63 24.79
CA THR A 22 24.97 16.83 25.28
C THR A 22 24.15 17.74 26.20
N SER A 23 22.82 17.58 26.30
CA SER A 23 22.00 18.40 27.24
C SER A 23 21.76 17.74 28.60
N GLY A 24 22.42 16.62 28.90
CA GLY A 24 22.22 15.83 30.11
C GLY A 24 23.17 16.17 31.26
N ASN A 25 23.59 17.44 31.42
CA ASN A 25 24.43 17.84 32.55
C ASN A 25 23.66 18.75 33.53
N GLN A 26 23.49 18.22 34.74
CA GLN A 26 23.17 18.89 36.00
C GLN A 26 21.89 19.73 36.10
N GLN A 27 20.77 19.06 36.44
CA GLN A 27 19.78 19.64 37.35
C GLN A 27 19.56 18.71 38.54
N LYS A 28 20.14 19.12 39.68
CA LYS A 28 19.96 18.54 41.00
C LYS A 28 18.55 18.92 41.49
N VAL A 29 17.55 18.09 41.19
CA VAL A 29 16.20 18.24 41.75
C VAL A 29 16.18 17.54 43.11
N SER A 30 16.30 18.34 44.16
CA SER A 30 15.84 17.98 45.51
C SER A 30 14.32 17.78 45.44
N GLY A 31 13.87 16.55 45.67
CA GLY A 31 12.46 16.19 45.58
C GLY A 31 12.23 14.76 46.05
N THR A 32 11.92 14.64 47.34
CA THR A 32 11.26 13.52 48.04
C THR A 32 10.95 12.28 47.19
N ALA A 33 11.72 11.21 47.42
CA ALA A 33 11.44 9.87 46.94
C ALA A 33 10.12 9.35 47.52
N THR A 34 9.01 9.57 46.82
CA THR A 34 7.77 8.84 47.07
C THR A 34 7.94 7.43 46.52
N ASN A 35 8.23 6.52 47.44
CA ASN A 35 8.37 5.08 47.22
C ASN A 35 7.00 4.49 46.84
N SER A 36 6.55 4.72 45.59
CA SER A 36 5.31 4.16 45.07
C SER A 36 5.56 2.70 44.64
N GLN A 37 5.51 1.81 45.63
CA GLN A 37 5.37 0.37 45.40
C GLN A 37 4.24 0.12 44.39
N PRO A 38 4.48 -0.55 43.25
CA PRO A 38 3.44 -0.81 42.28
C PRO A 38 2.39 -1.71 42.92
N LYS A 39 1.15 -1.22 43.08
CA LYS A 39 0.01 -2.01 43.57
C LYS A 39 -0.02 -3.35 42.82
N LYS A 40 0.15 -4.46 43.55
CA LYS A 40 0.07 -5.83 43.03
C LYS A 40 -1.34 -6.04 42.46
N ARG A 41 -1.48 -5.87 41.15
CA ARG A 41 -2.72 -6.21 40.44
C ARG A 41 -2.87 -7.73 40.45
N PRO A 42 -4.09 -8.28 40.50
CA PRO A 42 -4.30 -9.71 40.41
C PRO A 42 -3.60 -10.27 39.17
N PHE A 43 -2.93 -11.43 39.33
CA PHE A 43 -2.09 -12.05 38.32
C PHE A 43 -2.79 -12.16 36.95
N TRP A 44 -4.06 -12.54 36.95
CA TRP A 44 -4.92 -12.63 35.78
C TRP A 44 -5.09 -11.30 35.04
N VAL A 45 -5.35 -10.20 35.76
CA VAL A 45 -5.50 -8.86 35.16
C VAL A 45 -4.16 -8.35 34.62
N SER A 46 -3.05 -8.69 35.27
CA SER A 46 -1.70 -8.37 34.76
C SER A 46 -1.41 -9.11 33.45
N ARG A 47 -1.70 -10.41 33.41
CA ARG A 47 -1.43 -11.27 32.25
C ARG A 47 -2.36 -10.98 31.07
N TRP A 48 -3.65 -10.73 31.33
CA TRP A 48 -4.61 -10.24 30.34
C TRP A 48 -4.16 -8.91 29.73
N LYS A 49 -3.70 -7.98 30.57
CA LYS A 49 -3.13 -6.72 30.10
C LYS A 49 -1.87 -6.95 29.27
N GLN A 50 -0.95 -7.81 29.70
CA GLN A 50 0.26 -8.11 28.93
C GLN A 50 -0.05 -8.72 27.56
N PHE A 51 -1.05 -9.61 27.48
CA PHE A 51 -1.52 -10.20 26.24
C PHE A 51 -2.04 -9.14 25.27
N TRP A 52 -3.03 -8.33 25.65
CA TRP A 52 -3.60 -7.30 24.77
C TRP A 52 -2.66 -6.14 24.48
N TYR A 53 -1.64 -5.91 25.32
CA TYR A 53 -0.61 -4.91 25.07
C TYR A 53 0.50 -5.39 24.13
N ALA A 54 0.54 -6.68 23.75
CA ALA A 54 1.52 -7.17 22.80
C ALA A 54 1.26 -6.54 21.41
N PRO A 55 2.32 -6.15 20.67
CA PRO A 55 2.15 -5.53 19.35
C PRO A 55 1.53 -6.49 18.33
N VAL A 56 1.77 -7.80 18.47
CA VAL A 56 1.24 -8.83 17.56
C VAL A 56 -0.27 -8.97 17.70
N THR A 57 -0.80 -9.01 18.94
CA THR A 57 -2.25 -9.11 19.18
C THR A 57 -2.96 -7.85 18.75
N SER A 58 -2.36 -6.68 18.98
CA SER A 58 -2.88 -5.40 18.49
C SER A 58 -2.92 -5.35 16.95
N PHE A 59 -1.88 -5.87 16.27
CA PHE A 59 -1.87 -5.97 14.82
C PHE A 59 -2.97 -6.89 14.30
N ILE A 60 -3.07 -8.13 14.83
CA ILE A 60 -4.12 -9.08 14.42
C ILE A 60 -5.51 -8.51 14.68
N GLY A 61 -5.70 -7.85 15.84
CA GLY A 61 -6.93 -7.13 16.15
C GLY A 61 -7.27 -6.09 15.09
N ASN A 62 -6.32 -5.23 14.71
CA ASN A 62 -6.50 -4.24 13.64
C ASN A 62 -6.87 -4.89 12.30
N VAL A 63 -6.21 -6.00 11.92
CA VAL A 63 -6.53 -6.73 10.68
C VAL A 63 -7.97 -7.25 10.71
N VAL A 64 -8.36 -7.93 11.78
CA VAL A 64 -9.71 -8.50 11.92
C VAL A 64 -10.77 -7.41 11.90
N THR A 65 -10.58 -6.32 12.65
CA THR A 65 -11.52 -5.18 12.63
C THR A 65 -11.58 -4.51 11.27
N TYR A 66 -10.47 -4.46 10.53
CA TYR A 66 -10.45 -3.88 9.20
C TYR A 66 -11.21 -4.75 8.18
N PHE A 67 -11.11 -6.08 8.28
CA PHE A 67 -11.95 -6.98 7.50
C PHE A 67 -13.44 -6.82 7.82
N LEU A 68 -13.78 -6.68 9.10
CA LEU A 68 -15.16 -6.40 9.52
C LEU A 68 -15.66 -5.05 8.97
N PHE A 69 -14.80 -4.02 8.95
CA PHE A 69 -15.09 -2.74 8.31
C PHE A 69 -15.41 -2.90 6.82
N LEU A 70 -14.57 -3.63 6.06
CA LEU A 70 -14.81 -3.86 4.64
C LEU A 70 -16.09 -4.67 4.38
N PHE A 71 -16.38 -5.66 5.23
CA PHE A 71 -17.61 -6.43 5.14
C PHE A 71 -18.84 -5.56 5.42
N LEU A 72 -18.79 -4.71 6.46
CA LEU A 72 -19.84 -3.74 6.75
C LEU A 72 -20.03 -2.75 5.61
N TYR A 73 -18.94 -2.23 5.03
CA TYR A 73 -19.00 -1.31 3.89
C TYR A 73 -19.64 -1.99 2.67
N ALA A 74 -19.21 -3.20 2.32
CA ALA A 74 -19.82 -3.97 1.23
C ALA A 74 -21.31 -4.25 1.48
N TYR A 75 -21.69 -4.61 2.71
CA TYR A 75 -23.09 -4.82 3.10
C TYR A 75 -23.93 -3.55 2.94
N VAL A 76 -23.41 -2.39 3.38
CA VAL A 76 -24.07 -1.09 3.21
C VAL A 76 -24.27 -0.75 1.73
N LEU A 77 -23.26 -0.94 0.87
CA LEU A 77 -23.34 -0.60 -0.57
C LEU A 77 -24.26 -1.54 -1.37
N LEU A 78 -24.35 -2.81 -0.98
CA LEU A 78 -25.09 -3.83 -1.71
C LEU A 78 -26.53 -4.01 -1.24
N VAL A 79 -26.79 -3.89 0.07
CA VAL A 79 -28.08 -4.26 0.68
C VAL A 79 -28.80 -3.04 1.25
N ASP A 80 -28.13 -2.26 2.10
CA ASP A 80 -28.76 -1.24 2.94
C ASP A 80 -28.58 0.21 2.44
N PHE A 81 -28.35 0.40 1.13
CA PHE A 81 -28.17 1.73 0.52
C PHE A 81 -29.53 2.36 0.17
N LYS A 82 -30.16 2.97 1.17
CA LYS A 82 -31.48 3.62 1.04
C LYS A 82 -31.39 5.01 0.41
N PRO A 83 -32.47 5.48 -0.28
CA PRO A 83 -32.53 6.81 -0.86
C PRO A 83 -32.33 7.93 0.18
N PRO A 84 -31.99 9.15 -0.27
CA PRO A 84 -31.71 10.29 0.61
C PRO A 84 -32.92 10.66 1.50
N PRO A 85 -32.73 11.48 2.56
CA PRO A 85 -33.75 11.74 3.59
C PRO A 85 -35.11 12.11 2.97
N PRO A 86 -36.23 11.57 3.49
CA PRO A 86 -36.45 11.19 4.90
C PRO A 86 -36.29 9.70 5.27
N GLU A 87 -36.09 8.78 4.32
CA GLU A 87 -36.06 7.32 4.60
C GLU A 87 -34.66 6.76 4.93
N GLY A 88 -33.60 7.40 4.42
CA GLY A 88 -32.20 7.16 4.77
C GLY A 88 -31.64 8.29 5.65
N PRO A 89 -30.59 8.06 6.46
CA PRO A 89 -29.65 6.94 6.44
C PRO A 89 -30.08 5.74 7.28
N ALA A 90 -29.75 4.51 6.84
CA ALA A 90 -29.96 3.31 7.64
C ALA A 90 -29.01 3.27 8.87
N VAL A 91 -29.37 2.53 9.91
CA VAL A 91 -28.53 2.40 11.11
C VAL A 91 -27.14 1.83 10.76
N SER A 92 -27.07 0.90 9.82
CA SER A 92 -25.83 0.33 9.28
C SER A 92 -24.93 1.39 8.61
N GLU A 93 -25.51 2.37 7.89
CA GLU A 93 -24.79 3.51 7.31
C GLU A 93 -24.19 4.42 8.40
N TYR A 94 -24.94 4.71 9.47
CA TYR A 94 -24.42 5.49 10.59
C TYR A 94 -23.25 4.82 11.28
N VAL A 95 -23.29 3.49 11.44
CA VAL A 95 -22.17 2.72 11.98
C VAL A 95 -20.94 2.84 11.06
N LEU A 96 -21.13 2.79 9.74
CA LEU A 96 -20.05 2.99 8.77
C LEU A 96 -19.44 4.41 8.87
N TYR A 97 -20.27 5.45 8.95
CA TYR A 97 -19.80 6.84 9.08
C TYR A 97 -19.01 7.04 10.37
N PHE A 98 -19.51 6.49 11.47
CA PHE A 98 -18.80 6.49 12.74
C PHE A 98 -17.46 5.76 12.63
N TRP A 99 -17.42 4.63 11.92
CA TRP A 99 -16.18 3.89 11.70
C TRP A 99 -15.16 4.69 10.92
N VAL A 100 -15.55 5.29 9.78
CA VAL A 100 -14.62 6.11 8.99
C VAL A 100 -14.17 7.34 9.77
N PHE A 101 -15.06 7.97 10.54
CA PHE A 101 -14.67 9.02 11.47
C PHE A 101 -13.57 8.57 12.45
N THR A 102 -13.64 7.35 12.99
CA THR A 102 -12.57 6.81 13.85
C THR A 102 -11.23 6.68 13.13
N ILE A 103 -11.25 6.33 11.84
CA ILE A 103 -10.05 6.23 10.99
C ILE A 103 -9.48 7.63 10.73
N VAL A 104 -10.33 8.61 10.41
CA VAL A 104 -9.91 10.01 10.20
C VAL A 104 -9.25 10.58 11.46
N CYS A 105 -9.80 10.31 12.65
CA CYS A 105 -9.17 10.72 13.91
C CYS A 105 -7.78 10.10 14.13
N GLU A 106 -7.58 8.85 13.71
CA GLU A 106 -6.25 8.21 13.75
C GLU A 106 -5.26 8.90 12.82
N GLU A 107 -5.67 9.22 11.59
CA GLU A 107 -4.80 9.92 10.63
C GLU A 107 -4.43 11.33 11.15
N ILE A 108 -5.40 12.09 11.66
CA ILE A 108 -5.14 13.44 12.20
C ILE A 108 -4.11 13.41 13.33
N ARG A 109 -4.15 12.39 14.21
CA ARG A 109 -3.15 12.21 15.28
C ARG A 109 -1.73 12.00 14.72
N GLU A 110 -1.60 11.43 13.53
CA GLU A 110 -0.32 11.14 12.87
C GLU A 110 0.19 12.30 12.04
N VAL A 111 -0.74 13.12 11.52
CA VAL A 111 -0.49 14.37 10.80
C VAL A 111 0.23 15.41 11.64
N ASP A 112 0.20 15.36 12.98
CA ASP A 112 0.99 16.23 13.88
C ASP A 112 2.51 16.22 13.58
N ARG A 113 3.01 15.28 12.75
CA ARG A 113 4.36 15.30 12.14
C ARG A 113 4.34 15.55 10.62
N LEU A 114 3.70 16.64 10.20
CA LEU A 114 3.44 17.05 8.81
C LEU A 114 4.57 16.80 7.79
N MET A 115 5.80 17.22 8.09
CA MET A 115 6.93 17.17 7.14
C MET A 115 7.37 15.73 6.78
N LEU A 116 7.21 14.78 7.68
CA LEU A 116 7.53 13.37 7.42
C LEU A 116 6.34 12.61 6.82
N TYR A 117 5.12 13.03 7.14
CA TYR A 117 3.88 12.40 6.70
C TYR A 117 3.67 12.47 5.18
N VAL A 118 3.94 13.63 4.56
CA VAL A 118 3.71 13.88 3.12
C VAL A 118 4.69 13.11 2.21
N GLN A 119 5.80 12.59 2.74
CA GLN A 119 6.77 11.82 1.96
C GLN A 119 6.36 10.36 1.72
N ASP A 120 5.45 9.81 2.52
CA ASP A 120 5.01 8.43 2.36
C ASP A 120 3.92 8.33 1.28
N VAL A 121 4.09 7.40 0.34
CA VAL A 121 3.13 7.15 -0.73
C VAL A 121 1.84 6.56 -0.17
N TRP A 122 1.93 5.74 0.88
CA TRP A 122 0.78 5.12 1.52
C TRP A 122 -0.11 6.14 2.22
N ASN A 123 0.50 7.14 2.87
CA ASN A 123 -0.24 8.22 3.51
C ASN A 123 -1.01 9.09 2.49
N LYS A 124 -0.45 9.28 1.28
CA LYS A 124 -1.17 9.97 0.20
C LYS A 124 -2.39 9.18 -0.26
N PHE A 125 -2.27 7.85 -0.32
CA PHE A 125 -3.37 6.97 -0.66
C PHE A 125 -4.47 6.97 0.42
N ASP A 126 -4.08 7.01 1.69
CA ASP A 126 -5.02 7.12 2.81
C ASP A 126 -5.77 8.46 2.81
N VAL A 127 -5.09 9.57 2.49
CA VAL A 127 -5.73 10.90 2.30
C VAL A 127 -6.69 10.89 1.11
N LEU A 128 -6.32 10.23 0.00
CA LEU A 128 -7.18 10.07 -1.17
C LEU A 128 -8.45 9.27 -0.86
N ALA A 129 -8.33 8.18 -0.10
CA ALA A 129 -9.49 7.40 0.35
C ALA A 129 -10.44 8.26 1.20
N ILE A 130 -9.89 8.98 2.19
CA ILE A 130 -10.71 9.83 3.07
C ILE A 130 -11.39 10.96 2.28
N SER A 131 -10.70 11.58 1.32
CA SER A 131 -11.29 12.66 0.53
C SER A 131 -12.39 12.16 -0.41
N LEU A 132 -12.21 10.99 -1.04
CA LEU A 132 -13.24 10.35 -1.87
C LEU A 132 -14.46 9.96 -1.05
N PHE A 133 -14.26 9.40 0.15
CA PHE A 133 -15.35 9.10 1.07
C PHE A 133 -16.16 10.33 1.44
N ILE A 134 -15.51 11.42 1.85
CA ILE A 134 -16.18 12.68 2.18
C ILE A 134 -16.95 13.23 0.97
N ALA A 135 -16.34 13.21 -0.21
CA ALA A 135 -17.00 13.64 -1.45
C ALA A 135 -18.23 12.79 -1.78
N GLY A 136 -18.13 11.47 -1.61
CA GLY A 136 -19.24 10.53 -1.77
C GLY A 136 -20.38 10.80 -0.79
N LEU A 137 -20.07 11.04 0.49
CA LEU A 137 -21.07 11.42 1.51
C LEU A 137 -21.76 12.74 1.19
N CYS A 138 -21.00 13.76 0.77
CA CYS A 138 -21.56 15.05 0.38
C CYS A 138 -22.53 14.89 -0.80
N CYS A 139 -22.14 14.15 -1.84
CA CYS A 139 -23.00 13.89 -3.00
C CYS A 139 -24.26 13.09 -2.62
N ARG A 140 -24.12 12.12 -1.70
CA ARG A 140 -25.24 11.31 -1.21
C ARG A 140 -26.34 12.14 -0.55
N MET A 141 -26.01 13.29 0.03
CA MET A 141 -26.98 14.10 0.76
C MET A 141 -27.94 14.88 -0.13
N PHE A 142 -27.61 15.06 -1.41
CA PHE A 142 -28.43 15.76 -2.38
C PHE A 142 -29.19 14.75 -3.25
N SER A 143 -30.51 14.95 -3.39
CA SER A 143 -31.36 14.10 -4.23
C SER A 143 -30.93 14.10 -5.70
N TRP A 144 -30.42 15.22 -6.23
CA TRP A 144 -29.95 15.29 -7.62
C TRP A 144 -28.69 14.45 -7.88
N SER A 145 -27.86 14.20 -6.84
CA SER A 145 -26.51 13.61 -6.98
C SER A 145 -26.41 12.22 -6.37
N TYR A 146 -27.55 11.60 -6.02
CA TYR A 146 -27.57 10.33 -5.30
C TYR A 146 -26.86 9.20 -6.04
N ASN A 147 -27.13 9.03 -7.34
CA ASN A 147 -26.50 7.99 -8.16
C ASN A 147 -24.98 8.21 -8.25
N THR A 148 -24.57 9.46 -8.50
CA THR A 148 -23.15 9.84 -8.52
C THR A 148 -22.49 9.61 -7.17
N GLY A 149 -23.17 9.88 -6.06
CA GLY A 149 -22.70 9.60 -4.71
C GLY A 149 -22.47 8.10 -4.49
N ARG A 150 -23.37 7.25 -4.97
CA ARG A 150 -23.20 5.78 -4.94
C ARG A 150 -21.98 5.36 -5.76
N ASP A 151 -21.82 5.88 -6.97
CA ASP A 151 -20.69 5.54 -7.84
C ASP A 151 -19.35 5.94 -7.22
N ILE A 152 -19.29 7.12 -6.59
CA ILE A 152 -18.09 7.58 -5.85
C ILE A 152 -17.80 6.67 -4.65
N LEU A 153 -18.81 6.27 -3.88
CA LEU A 153 -18.63 5.36 -2.74
C LEU A 153 -18.21 3.94 -3.19
N CYS A 154 -18.66 3.47 -4.36
CA CYS A 154 -18.18 2.22 -4.95
C CYS A 154 -16.69 2.29 -5.32
N MET A 155 -16.26 3.39 -5.94
CA MET A 155 -14.84 3.63 -6.23
C MET A 155 -14.02 3.76 -4.95
N ASP A 156 -14.56 4.44 -3.94
CA ASP A 156 -13.95 4.58 -2.63
C ASP A 156 -13.75 3.23 -1.93
N PHE A 157 -14.74 2.33 -1.99
CA PHE A 157 -14.60 0.97 -1.49
C PHE A 157 -13.42 0.24 -2.15
N MET A 158 -13.21 0.38 -3.47
CA MET A 158 -12.03 -0.18 -4.14
C MET A 158 -10.73 0.38 -3.54
N VAL A 159 -10.66 1.68 -3.29
CA VAL A 159 -9.48 2.32 -2.67
C VAL A 159 -9.26 1.78 -1.25
N PHE A 160 -10.30 1.67 -0.41
CA PHE A 160 -10.18 1.05 0.91
C PHE A 160 -9.73 -0.41 0.83
N THR A 161 -10.23 -1.21 -0.12
CA THR A 161 -9.73 -2.60 -0.26
C THR A 161 -8.24 -2.67 -0.64
N LEU A 162 -7.76 -1.77 -1.51
CA LEU A 162 -6.32 -1.69 -1.85
C LEU A 162 -5.45 -1.36 -0.64
N ARG A 163 -5.96 -0.65 0.37
CA ARG A 163 -5.26 -0.40 1.64
C ARG A 163 -4.93 -1.69 2.41
N LEU A 164 -5.64 -2.81 2.17
CA LEU A 164 -5.25 -4.13 2.72
C LEU A 164 -3.83 -4.52 2.31
N ILE A 165 -3.38 -4.14 1.11
CA ILE A 165 -2.03 -4.44 0.63
C ILE A 165 -0.99 -3.83 1.57
N HIS A 166 -1.22 -2.59 2.03
CA HIS A 166 -0.34 -1.93 2.99
C HIS A 166 -0.30 -2.66 4.34
N ILE A 167 -1.46 -3.08 4.85
CA ILE A 167 -1.56 -3.83 6.11
C ILE A 167 -0.83 -5.17 6.01
N PHE A 168 -0.99 -5.89 4.90
CA PHE A 168 -0.33 -7.17 4.67
C PHE A 168 1.16 -7.05 4.37
N ALA A 169 1.68 -5.86 4.04
CA ALA A 169 3.12 -5.63 3.85
C ALA A 169 3.95 -5.94 5.12
N ILE A 170 3.31 -5.92 6.30
CA ILE A 170 3.94 -6.26 7.58
C ILE A 170 4.17 -7.78 7.73
N HIS A 171 3.40 -8.61 7.02
CA HIS A 171 3.46 -10.06 7.17
C HIS A 171 4.78 -10.65 6.65
N ARG A 172 5.30 -11.68 7.33
CA ARG A 172 6.62 -12.26 7.03
C ARG A 172 6.78 -12.81 5.63
N GLN A 173 5.72 -13.40 5.09
CA GLN A 173 5.77 -14.07 3.78
C GLN A 173 5.25 -13.18 2.64
N LEU A 174 4.39 -12.21 2.94
CA LEU A 174 3.75 -11.36 1.92
C LEU A 174 4.49 -10.04 1.73
N GLY A 175 5.09 -9.49 2.78
CA GLY A 175 5.78 -8.20 2.74
C GLY A 175 6.90 -8.10 1.71
N PRO A 176 7.89 -9.02 1.69
CA PRO A 176 8.94 -8.99 0.67
C PRO A 176 8.37 -9.04 -0.75
N LYS A 177 7.35 -9.86 -0.98
CA LYS A 177 6.66 -9.99 -2.28
C LYS A 177 5.97 -8.70 -2.71
N ILE A 178 5.32 -7.99 -1.79
CA ILE A 178 4.68 -6.68 -2.07
C ILE A 178 5.74 -5.63 -2.46
N ILE A 179 6.90 -5.61 -1.80
CA ILE A 179 7.99 -4.70 -2.13
C ILE A 179 8.57 -5.00 -3.53
N ILE A 180 8.69 -6.28 -3.88
CA ILE A 180 9.12 -6.73 -5.20
C ILE A 180 8.10 -6.29 -6.27
N LEU A 181 6.81 -6.53 -6.03
CA LEU A 181 5.74 -6.11 -6.93
C LEU A 181 5.77 -4.60 -7.20
N GLY A 182 5.95 -3.78 -6.16
CA GLY A 182 6.06 -2.33 -6.30
C GLY A 182 7.24 -1.88 -7.17
N LYS A 183 8.34 -2.64 -7.19
CA LYS A 183 9.48 -2.38 -8.07
C LYS A 183 9.22 -2.85 -9.50
N MET A 184 8.55 -3.99 -9.68
CA MET A 184 8.16 -4.52 -10.99
C MET A 184 7.18 -3.64 -11.72
N ILE A 185 6.28 -2.96 -11.01
CA ILE A 185 5.32 -2.04 -11.64
C ILE A 185 6.03 -0.94 -12.45
N LYS A 186 7.23 -0.50 -12.04
CA LYS A 186 8.00 0.49 -12.80
C LYS A 186 8.52 -0.08 -14.12
N ASP A 187 8.98 -1.32 -14.11
CA ASP A 187 9.43 -2.03 -15.32
C ASP A 187 8.22 -2.35 -16.22
N ALA A 188 7.10 -2.73 -15.61
CA ALA A 188 5.81 -2.97 -16.27
C ALA A 188 5.30 -1.71 -16.98
N LEU A 189 5.43 -0.54 -16.34
CA LEU A 189 4.94 0.72 -16.90
C LEU A 189 5.68 1.08 -18.19
N PHE A 190 7.01 0.95 -18.21
CA PHE A 190 7.79 1.17 -19.43
C PHE A 190 7.36 0.24 -20.56
N PHE A 191 7.11 -1.03 -20.24
CA PHE A 191 6.63 -2.00 -21.21
C PHE A 191 5.20 -1.71 -21.68
N LEU A 192 4.30 -1.31 -20.77
CA LEU A 192 2.92 -0.95 -21.08
C LEU A 192 2.84 0.25 -22.02
N LEU A 193 3.80 1.18 -21.96
CA LEU A 193 3.90 2.27 -22.93
C LEU A 193 4.19 1.74 -24.35
N PHE A 194 5.12 0.80 -24.50
CA PHE A 194 5.39 0.18 -25.79
C PHE A 194 4.16 -0.57 -26.32
N LEU A 195 3.52 -1.36 -25.46
CA LEU A 195 2.27 -2.05 -25.81
C LEU A 195 1.18 -1.06 -26.22
N GLY A 196 1.03 0.05 -25.49
CA GLY A 196 0.05 1.09 -25.78
C GLY A 196 0.26 1.77 -27.13
N VAL A 197 1.50 2.06 -27.51
CA VAL A 197 1.84 2.63 -28.83
C VAL A 197 1.54 1.63 -29.96
N TRP A 198 1.90 0.35 -29.77
CA TRP A 198 1.61 -0.69 -30.76
C TRP A 198 0.09 -0.93 -30.90
N LEU A 199 -0.61 -0.96 -29.78
CA LEU A 199 -2.06 -1.15 -29.70
C LEU A 199 -2.82 -0.01 -30.38
N SER A 200 -2.42 1.25 -30.15
CA SER A 200 -3.06 2.39 -30.80
C SER A 200 -2.80 2.41 -32.31
N ALA A 201 -1.59 2.07 -32.76
CA ALA A 201 -1.27 1.97 -34.18
C ALA A 201 -2.14 0.93 -34.90
N TYR A 202 -2.24 -0.28 -34.32
CA TYR A 202 -3.12 -1.32 -34.83
C TYR A 202 -4.60 -0.90 -34.78
N GLY A 203 -5.06 -0.37 -33.66
CA GLY A 203 -6.46 0.02 -33.45
C GLY A 203 -6.94 1.07 -34.45
N VAL A 204 -6.15 2.12 -34.66
CA VAL A 204 -6.47 3.18 -35.64
C VAL A 204 -6.46 2.63 -37.06
N ALA A 205 -5.46 1.82 -37.41
CA ALA A 205 -5.38 1.22 -38.75
C ALA A 205 -6.58 0.30 -39.05
N ASN A 206 -6.99 -0.58 -38.11
CA ASN A 206 -8.17 -1.42 -38.33
C ASN A 206 -9.46 -0.61 -38.40
N GLN A 207 -9.63 0.40 -37.54
CA GLN A 207 -10.81 1.26 -37.58
C GLN A 207 -10.95 1.97 -38.93
N ALA A 208 -9.84 2.49 -39.46
CA ALA A 208 -9.81 3.18 -40.75
C ALA A 208 -10.00 2.25 -41.96
N LEU A 209 -9.56 0.99 -41.87
CA LEU A 209 -9.75 -0.01 -42.93
C LEU A 209 -11.16 -0.61 -42.94
N LEU A 210 -11.80 -0.74 -41.78
CA LEU A 210 -13.14 -1.33 -41.65
C LEU A 210 -14.27 -0.33 -41.87
N TYR A 211 -14.10 0.94 -41.50
CA TYR A 211 -15.16 1.94 -41.59
C TYR A 211 -14.66 3.18 -42.33
N GLN A 212 -15.39 3.58 -43.38
CA GLN A 212 -15.08 4.79 -44.13
C GLN A 212 -15.37 6.06 -43.33
N TYR A 213 -16.42 6.04 -42.49
CA TYR A 213 -16.82 7.17 -41.67
C TYR A 213 -17.55 6.71 -40.40
N ASP A 214 -17.06 7.13 -39.23
CA ASP A 214 -17.73 6.96 -37.94
C ASP A 214 -17.51 8.23 -37.09
N PRO A 215 -18.53 9.10 -36.93
CA PRO A 215 -18.40 10.39 -36.26
C PRO A 215 -18.42 10.27 -34.73
N SER A 216 -18.78 9.09 -34.19
CA SER A 216 -19.00 8.90 -32.76
C SER A 216 -17.69 8.65 -31.99
N PRO A 217 -17.23 9.59 -31.13
CA PRO A 217 -15.93 9.47 -30.47
C PRO A 217 -15.90 8.33 -29.44
N ASP A 218 -17.03 8.01 -28.79
CA ASP A 218 -17.10 6.92 -27.80
C ASP A 218 -16.87 5.56 -28.47
N ARG A 219 -17.51 5.34 -29.63
CA ARG A 219 -17.42 4.11 -30.40
C ARG A 219 -16.05 3.96 -31.01
N ALA A 220 -15.51 5.03 -31.59
CA ALA A 220 -14.16 5.08 -32.11
C ALA A 220 -13.13 4.73 -31.02
N PHE A 221 -13.22 5.34 -29.84
CA PHE A 221 -12.31 5.04 -28.73
C PHE A 221 -12.41 3.57 -28.28
N ARG A 222 -13.63 3.04 -28.16
CA ARG A 222 -13.87 1.64 -27.79
C ARG A 222 -13.30 0.67 -28.82
N ARG A 223 -13.41 0.97 -30.12
CA ARG A 223 -12.89 0.13 -31.21
C ARG A 223 -11.37 0.24 -31.36
N VAL A 224 -10.79 1.41 -31.14
CA VAL A 224 -9.34 1.64 -31.29
C VAL A 224 -8.54 1.11 -30.10
N LEU A 225 -9.05 1.22 -28.87
CA LEU A 225 -8.27 0.82 -27.69
C LEU A 225 -8.81 -0.44 -27.03
N TYR A 226 -10.10 -0.45 -26.66
CA TYR A 226 -10.65 -1.51 -25.83
C TYR A 226 -10.73 -2.86 -26.57
N ARG A 227 -11.15 -2.88 -27.84
CA ARG A 227 -11.23 -4.13 -28.62
C ARG A 227 -9.85 -4.78 -28.88
N PRO A 228 -8.85 -4.07 -29.43
CA PRO A 228 -7.50 -4.63 -29.58
C PRO A 228 -6.87 -5.11 -28.28
N TYR A 229 -7.17 -4.47 -27.15
CA TYR A 229 -6.73 -4.94 -25.84
C TYR A 229 -7.30 -6.33 -25.51
N LEU A 230 -8.57 -6.58 -25.81
CA LEU A 230 -9.21 -7.89 -25.60
C LEU A 230 -8.63 -8.98 -26.52
N HIS A 231 -8.18 -8.62 -27.73
CA HIS A 231 -7.53 -9.57 -28.64
C HIS A 231 -6.27 -10.20 -28.02
N ILE A 232 -5.52 -9.46 -27.19
CA ILE A 232 -4.34 -9.95 -26.47
C ILE A 232 -4.71 -11.12 -25.53
N PHE A 233 -5.92 -11.09 -24.95
CA PHE A 233 -6.43 -12.14 -24.07
C PHE A 233 -7.19 -13.25 -24.80
N GLY A 234 -7.19 -13.26 -26.14
CA GLY A 234 -7.83 -14.30 -26.95
C GLY A 234 -9.32 -14.10 -27.20
N GLN A 235 -9.91 -12.97 -26.81
CA GLN A 235 -11.30 -12.63 -27.17
C GLN A 235 -11.31 -11.92 -28.52
N ILE A 236 -11.30 -12.69 -29.61
CA ILE A 236 -11.25 -12.16 -30.98
C ILE A 236 -12.62 -12.39 -31.63
N PRO A 237 -13.46 -11.35 -31.79
CA PRO A 237 -14.72 -11.47 -32.51
C PRO A 237 -14.43 -11.51 -34.02
N VAL A 238 -14.16 -12.71 -34.55
CA VAL A 238 -13.78 -12.91 -35.95
C VAL A 238 -14.90 -12.44 -36.89
N GLU A 239 -16.16 -12.61 -36.49
CA GLU A 239 -17.35 -12.20 -37.24
C GLU A 239 -17.41 -10.68 -37.45
N GLU A 240 -16.82 -9.90 -36.54
CA GLU A 240 -16.81 -8.43 -36.61
C GLU A 240 -15.63 -7.88 -37.42
N ILE A 241 -14.52 -8.61 -37.48
CA ILE A 241 -13.26 -8.16 -38.11
C ILE A 241 -13.15 -8.66 -39.54
N ASP A 242 -13.51 -9.92 -39.80
CA ASP A 242 -13.49 -10.52 -41.13
C ASP A 242 -14.81 -10.20 -41.83
N THR A 243 -14.75 -9.36 -42.87
CA THR A 243 -15.95 -9.01 -43.65
C THR A 243 -16.44 -10.14 -44.55
N GLY A 244 -15.67 -11.22 -44.68
CA GLY A 244 -16.09 -12.48 -45.32
C GLY A 244 -16.99 -13.34 -44.44
N LYS A 245 -17.19 -12.98 -43.16
CA LYS A 245 -18.10 -13.66 -42.22
C LYS A 245 -19.38 -12.86 -42.03
N TYR A 246 -20.49 -13.60 -41.90
CA TYR A 246 -21.81 -13.01 -41.62
C TYR A 246 -21.79 -12.30 -40.27
N TRP A 247 -22.32 -11.07 -40.25
CA TRP A 247 -22.42 -10.25 -39.06
C TRP A 247 -23.88 -9.97 -38.73
N ASP A 248 -24.31 -10.44 -37.56
CA ASP A 248 -25.71 -10.42 -37.10
C ASP A 248 -26.09 -9.06 -36.47
N ARG A 249 -25.78 -7.96 -37.17
CA ARG A 249 -26.19 -6.59 -36.78
C ARG A 249 -26.67 -5.78 -37.98
N ASP A 250 -27.76 -5.05 -37.77
CA ASP A 250 -28.31 -4.11 -38.75
C ASP A 250 -27.37 -2.92 -38.94
N CYS A 251 -26.80 -2.78 -40.13
CA CYS A 251 -25.90 -1.69 -40.50
C CYS A 251 -26.51 -0.78 -41.57
N THR A 252 -26.02 0.45 -41.70
CA THR A 252 -26.46 1.41 -42.72
C THR A 252 -25.29 2.21 -43.30
N ASP A 253 -25.34 2.52 -44.59
CA ASP A 253 -24.37 3.38 -45.28
C ASP A 253 -24.82 4.85 -45.35
N ASN A 254 -26.05 5.16 -44.92
CA ASN A 254 -26.58 6.52 -45.03
C ASN A 254 -25.99 7.41 -43.93
N LEU A 255 -25.23 8.44 -44.33
CA LEU A 255 -24.55 9.37 -43.42
C LEU A 255 -25.48 10.04 -42.41
N THR A 256 -26.72 10.33 -42.81
CA THR A 256 -27.71 10.96 -41.91
C THR A 256 -28.06 10.05 -40.73
N LEU A 257 -28.28 8.76 -41.01
CA LEU A 257 -28.59 7.75 -40.01
C LEU A 257 -27.38 7.41 -39.13
N ILE A 258 -26.16 7.46 -39.68
CA ILE A 258 -24.92 7.26 -38.93
C ILE A 258 -24.72 8.41 -37.93
N ASN A 259 -24.99 9.66 -38.34
CA ASN A 259 -24.95 10.82 -37.44
C ASN A 259 -26.00 10.75 -36.32
N GLU A 260 -27.14 10.10 -36.57
CA GLU A 260 -28.16 9.78 -35.55
C GLU A 260 -27.74 8.61 -34.63
N GLY A 261 -26.58 7.99 -34.87
CA GLY A 261 -26.00 6.95 -34.03
C GLY A 261 -26.22 5.51 -34.51
N LYS A 262 -26.77 5.29 -35.71
CA LYS A 262 -26.86 3.93 -36.28
C LYS A 262 -25.47 3.36 -36.59
N GLU A 263 -25.39 2.04 -36.73
CA GLU A 263 -24.12 1.36 -36.99
C GLU A 263 -23.71 1.48 -38.47
N PRO A 264 -22.50 1.99 -38.78
CA PRO A 264 -22.01 2.01 -40.15
C PRO A 264 -21.71 0.58 -40.63
N CYS A 265 -21.95 0.30 -41.91
CA CYS A 265 -21.52 -0.96 -42.50
C CYS A 265 -19.99 -1.02 -42.67
N ARG A 266 -19.46 -2.24 -42.73
CA ARG A 266 -18.03 -2.50 -42.88
C ARG A 266 -17.65 -2.48 -44.36
N ASP A 267 -16.49 -1.89 -44.67
CA ASP A 267 -15.95 -1.91 -46.03
C ASP A 267 -15.34 -3.29 -46.36
N THR A 268 -15.79 -3.90 -47.45
CA THR A 268 -15.29 -5.21 -47.93
C THR A 268 -14.03 -5.10 -48.78
N SER A 269 -13.65 -3.89 -49.21
CA SER A 269 -12.62 -3.67 -50.24
C SER A 269 -11.22 -4.16 -49.84
N HIS A 270 -10.86 -4.02 -48.56
CA HIS A 270 -9.51 -4.31 -48.05
C HIS A 270 -9.50 -5.36 -46.94
N ASN A 271 -10.43 -6.31 -46.97
CA ASN A 271 -10.55 -7.36 -45.94
C ASN A 271 -9.24 -8.15 -45.73
N TRP A 272 -8.57 -8.51 -46.82
CA TRP A 272 -7.30 -9.25 -46.78
C TRP A 272 -6.24 -8.53 -45.92
N LEU A 273 -6.19 -7.20 -45.98
CA LEU A 273 -5.23 -6.39 -45.23
C LEU A 273 -5.59 -6.36 -43.74
N VAL A 274 -6.88 -6.27 -43.40
CA VAL A 274 -7.38 -6.33 -42.01
C VAL A 274 -7.03 -7.68 -41.38
N VAL A 275 -7.25 -8.78 -42.09
CA VAL A 275 -6.91 -10.14 -41.61
C VAL A 275 -5.40 -10.30 -41.43
N ILE A 276 -4.58 -9.84 -42.38
CA ILE A 276 -3.11 -9.87 -42.23
C ILE A 276 -2.66 -9.03 -41.04
N LEU A 277 -3.21 -7.83 -40.88
CA LEU A 277 -2.88 -6.93 -39.78
C LEU A 277 -3.25 -7.55 -38.42
N LEU A 278 -4.38 -8.25 -38.33
CA LEU A 278 -4.77 -9.04 -37.15
C LEU A 278 -3.73 -10.13 -36.83
N VAL A 279 -3.30 -10.92 -37.82
CA VAL A 279 -2.29 -11.97 -37.62
C VAL A 279 -0.96 -11.39 -37.14
N ILE A 280 -0.48 -10.32 -37.79
CA ILE A 280 0.76 -9.63 -37.39
C ILE A 280 0.63 -9.07 -35.97
N PHE A 281 -0.50 -8.45 -35.64
CA PHE A 281 -0.75 -7.93 -34.31
C PHE A 281 -0.70 -9.02 -33.25
N LEU A 282 -1.36 -10.17 -33.46
CA LEU A 282 -1.35 -11.28 -32.53
C LEU A 282 0.03 -11.90 -32.37
N LEU A 283 0.80 -12.02 -33.46
CA LEU A 283 2.18 -12.51 -33.41
C LEU A 283 3.06 -11.57 -32.57
N VAL A 284 3.04 -10.28 -32.87
CA VAL A 284 3.87 -9.29 -32.16
C VAL A 284 3.44 -9.19 -30.69
N THR A 285 2.14 -9.14 -30.40
CA THR A 285 1.67 -8.99 -29.02
C THR A 285 1.83 -10.26 -28.20
N ASN A 286 1.26 -11.38 -28.63
CA ASN A 286 1.19 -12.59 -27.81
C ASN A 286 2.49 -13.39 -27.82
N ILE A 287 3.20 -13.46 -28.96
CA ILE A 287 4.42 -14.27 -29.07
C ILE A 287 5.65 -13.47 -28.66
N LEU A 288 5.76 -12.19 -29.07
CA LEU A 288 6.94 -11.38 -28.77
C LEU A 288 6.77 -10.59 -27.48
N LEU A 289 5.75 -9.73 -27.40
CA LEU A 289 5.63 -8.75 -26.31
C LEU A 289 5.29 -9.40 -24.96
N VAL A 290 4.22 -10.19 -24.87
CA VAL A 290 3.84 -10.84 -23.60
C VAL A 290 4.97 -11.71 -23.05
N ASN A 291 5.67 -12.47 -23.90
CA ASN A 291 6.79 -13.30 -23.47
C ASN A 291 8.00 -12.48 -23.01
N LEU A 292 8.29 -11.36 -23.66
CA LEU A 292 9.36 -10.45 -23.22
C LEU A 292 9.03 -9.76 -21.89
N LEU A 293 7.75 -9.42 -21.66
CA LEU A 293 7.28 -8.89 -20.38
C LEU A 293 7.45 -9.91 -19.26
N ILE A 294 7.05 -11.16 -19.50
CA ILE A 294 7.26 -12.27 -18.54
C ILE A 294 8.74 -12.45 -18.23
N ALA A 295 9.61 -12.40 -19.26
CA ALA A 295 11.05 -12.53 -19.08
C ALA A 295 11.63 -11.39 -18.23
N THR A 296 11.19 -10.15 -18.46
CA THR A 296 11.63 -8.98 -17.69
C THR A 296 11.15 -9.05 -16.24
N PHE A 297 9.90 -9.46 -16.01
CA PHE A 297 9.40 -9.71 -14.66
C PHE A 297 10.18 -10.81 -13.95
N SER A 298 10.52 -11.91 -14.62
CA SER A 298 11.33 -12.98 -14.05
C SER A 298 12.75 -12.51 -13.67
N TYR A 299 13.39 -11.73 -14.55
CA TYR A 299 14.71 -11.14 -14.29
C TYR A 299 14.67 -10.18 -13.11
N THR A 300 13.74 -9.22 -13.10
CA THR A 300 13.58 -8.27 -11.99
C THR A 300 13.18 -8.98 -10.70
N PHE A 301 12.34 -10.03 -10.75
CA PHE A 301 11.97 -10.82 -9.58
C PHE A 301 13.19 -11.40 -8.91
N SER A 302 14.03 -12.10 -9.69
CA SER A 302 15.23 -12.76 -9.19
C SER A 302 16.23 -11.74 -8.62
N LYS A 303 16.48 -10.64 -9.33
CA LYS A 303 17.40 -9.57 -8.89
C LYS A 303 16.93 -8.83 -7.65
N VAL A 304 15.63 -8.53 -7.56
CA VAL A 304 15.07 -7.77 -6.44
C VAL A 304 14.89 -8.66 -5.21
N GLN A 305 14.55 -9.94 -5.39
CA GLN A 305 14.37 -10.91 -4.30
C GLN A 305 15.60 -10.96 -3.38
N GLU A 306 16.82 -11.02 -3.95
CA GLU A 306 18.08 -11.13 -3.21
C GLU A 306 18.29 -10.00 -2.17
N HIS A 307 17.89 -8.78 -2.50
CA HIS A 307 18.03 -7.63 -1.60
C HIS A 307 16.75 -7.29 -0.83
N SER A 308 15.59 -7.73 -1.32
CA SER A 308 14.27 -7.36 -0.78
C SER A 308 14.07 -7.80 0.67
N ASP A 309 14.60 -8.96 1.06
CA ASP A 309 14.46 -9.48 2.43
C ASP A 309 15.13 -8.57 3.46
N THR A 310 16.28 -7.99 3.13
CA THR A 310 16.99 -7.04 4.01
C THR A 310 16.22 -5.73 4.14
N TYR A 311 15.70 -5.19 3.03
CA TYR A 311 14.86 -4.00 3.04
C TYR A 311 13.58 -4.22 3.84
N TRP A 312 12.93 -5.37 3.64
CA TRP A 312 11.72 -5.74 4.36
C TRP A 312 11.97 -5.88 5.86
N LYS A 313 13.09 -6.51 6.28
CA LYS A 313 13.46 -6.61 7.70
C LYS A 313 13.61 -5.22 8.34
N PHE A 314 14.22 -4.26 7.64
CA PHE A 314 14.35 -2.89 8.13
C PHE A 314 13.00 -2.16 8.20
N GLN A 315 12.17 -2.27 7.17
CA GLN A 315 10.83 -1.69 7.16
C GLN A 315 9.95 -2.28 8.26
N ARG A 316 10.00 -3.60 8.45
CA ARG A 316 9.28 -4.30 9.52
C ARG A 316 9.68 -3.77 10.91
N TYR A 317 10.97 -3.53 11.15
CA TYR A 317 11.39 -2.95 12.43
C TYR A 317 10.73 -1.59 12.67
N ASN A 318 10.77 -0.68 11.69
CA ASN A 318 10.14 0.64 11.81
C ASN A 318 8.64 0.55 12.07
N LEU A 319 7.94 -0.34 11.34
CA LEU A 319 6.51 -0.58 11.53
C LEU A 319 6.21 -1.15 12.92
N ILE A 320 6.99 -2.11 13.43
CA ILE A 320 6.79 -2.66 14.79
C ILE A 320 6.96 -1.57 15.85
N VAL A 321 7.99 -0.72 15.72
CA VAL A 321 8.22 0.41 16.63
C VAL A 321 7.03 1.37 16.62
N GLU A 322 6.49 1.64 15.43
CA GLU A 322 5.31 2.48 15.26
C GLU A 322 4.05 1.86 15.90
N TYR A 323 3.72 0.61 15.60
CA TYR A 323 2.58 -0.10 16.20
C TYR A 323 2.67 -0.20 17.73
N HIS A 324 3.89 -0.35 18.27
CA HIS A 324 4.08 -0.34 19.71
C HIS A 324 3.78 1.04 20.33
N SER A 325 4.05 2.12 19.59
CA SER A 325 3.77 3.50 20.03
C SER A 325 2.28 3.87 19.94
N ARG A 326 1.52 3.25 19.02
CA ARG A 326 0.08 3.46 18.84
C ARG A 326 -0.74 2.92 20.04
N PRO A 327 -1.93 3.47 20.33
CA PRO A 327 -2.85 2.87 21.30
C PRO A 327 -3.24 1.44 20.87
N THR A 328 -3.43 0.54 21.83
CA THR A 328 -3.65 -0.91 21.57
C THR A 328 -5.05 -1.28 21.12
N LEU A 329 -5.99 -0.32 21.10
CA LEU A 329 -7.36 -0.61 20.69
C LEU A 329 -7.46 -0.38 19.19
N ALA A 330 -8.00 -1.37 18.48
CA ALA A 330 -8.31 -1.25 17.07
C ALA A 330 -9.49 -0.27 16.82
N PRO A 331 -9.57 0.40 15.67
CA PRO A 331 -10.79 1.09 15.24
C PRO A 331 -11.95 0.07 15.20
N PRO A 332 -13.13 0.27 15.83
CA PRO A 332 -13.76 1.52 16.28
C PRO A 332 -13.61 1.86 17.78
N PHE A 333 -13.08 0.94 18.59
CA PHE A 333 -12.95 1.14 20.05
C PHE A 333 -11.80 2.10 20.42
N ILE A 334 -11.02 2.53 19.43
CA ILE A 334 -9.90 3.46 19.57
C ILE A 334 -10.33 4.82 20.15
N ILE A 335 -11.58 5.24 19.92
CA ILE A 335 -12.16 6.47 20.48
C ILE A 335 -12.16 6.45 22.01
N LEU A 336 -12.48 5.33 22.65
CA LEU A 336 -12.43 5.22 24.12
C LEU A 336 -11.01 5.43 24.65
N SER A 337 -10.01 5.01 23.87
CA SER A 337 -8.60 5.25 24.19
C SER A 337 -8.24 6.73 24.03
N HIS A 338 -8.72 7.40 22.98
CA HIS A 338 -8.51 8.83 22.73
C HIS A 338 -9.20 9.70 23.76
N ILE A 339 -10.44 9.40 24.11
CA ILE A 339 -11.18 10.08 25.19
C ILE A 339 -10.42 9.94 26.50
N ASN A 340 -9.95 8.73 26.86
CA ASN A 340 -9.14 8.53 28.07
C ASN A 340 -7.79 9.26 28.02
N LEU A 341 -7.18 9.38 26.84
CA LEU A 341 -5.92 10.11 26.66
C LEU A 341 -6.11 11.63 26.75
N LEU A 342 -7.17 12.15 26.13
CA LEU A 342 -7.59 13.56 26.20
C LEU A 342 -7.98 13.94 27.63
N ILE A 343 -8.74 13.09 28.31
CA ILE A 343 -9.10 13.25 29.73
C ILE A 343 -7.83 13.27 30.59
N LYS A 344 -6.90 12.32 30.41
CA LYS A 344 -5.65 12.32 31.20
C LYS A 344 -4.75 13.51 30.90
N ARG A 345 -4.75 14.00 29.65
CA ARG A 345 -3.94 15.16 29.23
C ARG A 345 -4.53 16.47 29.76
N ASN A 346 -5.84 16.68 29.59
CA ASN A 346 -6.52 17.92 29.98
C ASN A 346 -6.83 17.98 31.49
N LEU A 347 -7.25 16.88 32.13
CA LEU A 347 -7.63 16.88 33.57
C LEU A 347 -6.49 16.50 34.52
N ARG A 348 -5.51 15.69 34.08
CA ARG A 348 -4.44 15.18 34.96
C ARG A 348 -3.03 15.66 34.61
N LYS A 349 -2.81 16.33 33.47
CA LYS A 349 -1.48 16.76 32.97
C LYS A 349 -0.40 15.65 33.06
N VAL A 350 -0.78 14.37 32.99
CA VAL A 350 0.18 13.25 33.04
C VAL A 350 0.57 12.85 31.61
N PRO A 351 1.87 12.81 31.26
CA PRO A 351 2.30 12.39 29.93
C PRO A 351 1.98 10.91 29.65
N SER A 352 1.79 10.57 28.36
CA SER A 352 1.40 9.23 27.91
C SER A 352 2.38 8.15 28.37
N THR A 353 1.88 7.18 29.16
CA THR A 353 2.67 6.13 29.82
C THR A 353 3.22 5.05 28.89
N LYS A 354 2.79 4.99 27.62
CA LYS A 354 3.26 3.98 26.64
C LYS A 354 4.62 4.35 26.04
N ILE A 355 4.80 5.61 25.61
CA ILE A 355 6.09 6.14 25.11
C ILE A 355 7.18 6.02 26.18
N HIS A 356 6.82 6.26 27.44
CA HIS A 356 7.75 6.14 28.56
C HIS A 356 8.11 4.70 28.92
N ARG A 357 7.35 3.66 28.50
CA ARG A 357 7.63 2.27 28.90
C ARG A 357 8.84 1.68 28.14
N PHE A 358 9.04 2.04 26.88
CA PHE A 358 10.25 1.65 26.12
C PHE A 358 11.50 2.32 26.70
N GLY A 359 11.41 3.62 27.01
CA GLY A 359 12.50 4.35 27.69
C GLY A 359 12.75 3.82 29.11
N LYS A 360 11.71 3.48 29.86
CA LYS A 360 11.82 3.00 31.25
C LYS A 360 12.38 1.58 31.35
N VAL A 361 12.00 0.64 30.46
CA VAL A 361 12.62 -0.70 30.40
C VAL A 361 14.09 -0.59 29.99
N ARG A 362 14.42 0.30 29.05
CA ARG A 362 15.82 0.58 28.66
C ARG A 362 16.63 1.19 29.81
N ASN A 363 16.04 2.12 30.56
CA ASN A 363 16.71 2.81 31.66
C ASN A 363 16.82 1.93 32.94
N GLU A 364 15.85 1.04 33.20
CA GLU A 364 15.87 0.11 34.34
C GLU A 364 16.90 -1.02 34.15
N LEU A 365 17.12 -1.48 32.92
CA LEU A 365 18.17 -2.47 32.61
C LEU A 365 19.58 -1.87 32.75
N GLN A 366 19.72 -0.55 32.67
CA GLN A 366 21.02 0.12 32.56
C GLN A 366 21.79 0.28 33.88
N PHE A 367 21.17 0.19 35.06
CA PHE A 367 21.86 0.61 36.29
C PHE A 367 22.56 -0.51 37.09
N LYS A 368 22.12 -1.78 36.98
CA LYS A 368 22.72 -2.89 37.75
C LYS A 368 23.39 -3.98 36.90
N ASP A 369 22.89 -4.25 35.70
CA ASP A 369 23.40 -5.34 34.85
C ASP A 369 24.12 -4.88 33.58
N ALA A 370 24.15 -3.57 33.28
CA ALA A 370 24.83 -3.04 32.10
C ALA A 370 26.33 -3.35 32.10
N ASN A 371 27.02 -3.21 33.24
CA ASN A 371 28.46 -3.51 33.31
C ASN A 371 28.77 -5.00 33.08
N LYS A 372 27.88 -5.91 33.50
CA LYS A 372 28.02 -7.34 33.20
C LYS A 372 27.78 -7.62 31.72
N LEU A 373 26.78 -6.96 31.13
CA LEU A 373 26.47 -7.08 29.71
C LEU A 373 27.63 -6.59 28.83
N VAL A 374 28.22 -5.44 29.16
CA VAL A 374 29.39 -4.89 28.44
C VAL A 374 30.59 -5.81 28.57
N LYS A 375 30.88 -6.35 29.77
CA LYS A 375 31.97 -7.34 29.96
C LYS A 375 31.76 -8.60 29.12
N TRP A 376 30.53 -9.10 29.07
CA TRP A 376 30.17 -10.24 28.24
C TRP A 376 30.34 -9.92 26.75
N GLU A 377 29.87 -8.75 26.30
CA GLU A 377 30.00 -8.29 24.91
C GLU A 377 31.48 -8.16 24.50
N THR A 378 32.33 -7.58 25.35
CA THR A 378 33.77 -7.46 25.09
C THR A 378 34.44 -8.83 24.99
N PHE A 379 34.09 -9.77 25.86
CA PHE A 379 34.65 -11.13 25.80
C PHE A 379 34.24 -11.86 24.50
N GLN A 380 32.98 -11.74 24.08
CA GLN A 380 32.53 -12.31 22.80
C GLN A 380 33.22 -11.65 21.60
N LYS A 381 33.41 -10.33 21.64
CA LYS A 381 34.15 -9.59 20.61
C LYS A 381 35.60 -10.09 20.49
N GLU A 382 36.30 -10.26 21.60
CA GLU A 382 37.68 -10.77 21.61
C GLU A 382 37.77 -12.19 21.06
N ASN A 383 36.87 -13.09 21.46
CA ASN A 383 36.81 -14.45 20.91
C ASN A 383 36.55 -14.44 19.40
N PHE A 384 35.63 -13.60 18.94
CA PHE A 384 35.33 -13.46 17.50
C PHE A 384 36.55 -12.96 16.73
N LEU A 385 37.21 -11.91 17.19
CA LEU A 385 38.43 -11.36 16.57
C LEU A 385 39.58 -12.37 16.58
N ALA A 386 39.73 -13.13 17.66
CA ALA A 386 40.73 -14.19 17.76
C ALA A 386 40.48 -15.29 16.72
N LEU A 387 39.22 -15.74 16.57
CA LEU A 387 38.83 -16.73 15.56
C LEU A 387 39.05 -16.20 14.13
N GLU A 388 38.68 -14.96 13.87
CA GLU A 388 38.88 -14.32 12.57
C GLU A 388 40.38 -14.16 12.24
N SER A 389 41.20 -13.75 13.21
CA SER A 389 42.66 -13.68 13.05
C SER A 389 43.29 -15.05 12.78
N LYS A 390 42.76 -16.12 13.39
CA LYS A 390 43.21 -17.49 13.18
C LYS A 390 42.82 -17.97 11.79
N LYS A 391 41.60 -17.65 11.34
CA LYS A 391 41.13 -17.95 9.98
C LYS A 391 41.97 -17.22 8.93
N ARG A 392 42.29 -15.94 9.16
CA ARG A 392 43.16 -15.14 8.29
C ARG A 392 44.58 -15.70 8.21
N ARG A 393 45.20 -16.07 9.34
CA ARG A 393 46.50 -16.77 9.34
C ARG A 393 46.45 -18.15 8.67
N GLY A 394 45.27 -18.75 8.62
CA GLY A 394 45.02 -20.03 7.95
C GLY A 394 44.81 -19.94 6.45
N THR A 395 44.66 -18.75 5.86
CA THR A 395 44.50 -18.63 4.40
C THR A 395 45.80 -18.88 3.68
N ASP A 396 45.72 -19.57 2.54
CA ASP A 396 46.89 -19.96 1.76
C ASP A 396 47.74 -18.76 1.31
N SER A 397 47.11 -17.60 1.09
CA SER A 397 47.81 -16.35 0.76
C SER A 397 48.74 -15.87 1.87
N GLU A 398 48.33 -15.97 3.13
CA GLU A 398 49.17 -15.60 4.30
C GLU A 398 50.23 -16.68 4.56
N ARG A 399 49.88 -17.96 4.40
CA ARG A 399 50.85 -19.07 4.50
C ARG A 399 51.95 -18.96 3.44
N LEU A 400 51.59 -18.68 2.19
CA LEU A 400 52.55 -18.49 1.10
C LEU A 400 53.45 -17.27 1.35
N LYS A 401 52.91 -16.19 1.93
CA LYS A 401 53.70 -15.01 2.30
C LYS A 401 54.73 -15.29 3.40
N ILE A 402 54.43 -16.23 4.29
CA ILE A 402 55.36 -16.71 5.34
C ILE A 402 56.40 -17.67 4.75
N TRP A 403 56.07 -18.39 3.66
CA TRP A 403 57.00 -19.30 2.97
C TRP A 403 57.90 -18.61 1.92
N CYS A 404 57.48 -17.48 1.35
CA CYS A 404 58.24 -16.71 0.35
C CYS A 404 59.15 -15.62 0.93
N ASN A 405 59.03 -15.30 2.21
CA ASN A 405 60.00 -14.50 2.99
C ASN A 405 60.88 -15.44 3.79
#